data_AF-W5SLF6-F1
#
_entry.id   AF-W5SLF6-F1
#
_cell.length_a   1.000
_cell.length_b   1.000
_cell.length_c   1.000
_cell.angle_alpha   90.00
_cell.angle_beta   90.00
_cell.angle_gamma   90.00
#
_symmetry.space_group_name_H-M   'P 1'
#
loop_
_entity.id
_entity.type
_entity.pdbx_description
1 polymer ?
#
loop_
_entity_poly.entity_id
_entity_poly.type
_entity_poly.pdbx_seq_one_letter_code
_entity_poly.pdbx_strand_id
1 'polypeptide(L)'
;MKKRKTLSAIIMTLFLIIGCNNGGGEDPQKVFLTSIANLGKGFLDVFVTFGDMITGAFGIKAETKKSDVGKYFTDIEKTMTSVKEKLQAEVAANGNYEKVKTVVDQFITGTLDKIAAGAKEAAKGATGSDAIGGAPTAGQDAAPAEAASVNALVKGIKTIVEVVLKDKGDATATKTKDDQQKTIGKLFEKKESGTEAEAAAASATIGAVTGADILQAIAKSSETADNNKNIEEASNAAEIAAVKKEDNKKEIKNAGAKKDAVIAGGIALRAMAKDGKFAAKNEDKSADSVNGVAASAVGKTLSTLIIAIRNTVDSGLKTINAALATVKQEDKTSEATNTAESTASVKN
;
A
#
# COMPACT_ATOMS: atom_id res chain seq x y z
N MET A 1 -35.70 -52.91 54.51
CA MET A 1 -34.36 -53.26 53.97
C MET A 1 -34.43 -53.32 52.45
N LYS A 2 -33.94 -52.29 51.74
CA LYS A 2 -33.84 -52.28 50.27
C LYS A 2 -32.50 -51.66 49.89
N LYS A 3 -31.82 -52.36 48.98
CA LYS A 3 -30.39 -52.31 48.66
C LYS A 3 -29.92 -50.92 48.21
N ARG A 4 -28.86 -50.40 48.84
CA ARG A 4 -27.95 -49.39 48.24
C ARG A 4 -26.76 -50.13 47.64
N LYS A 5 -26.84 -50.42 46.35
CA LYS A 5 -25.69 -50.81 45.50
C LYS A 5 -25.99 -50.27 44.11
N THR A 6 -25.39 -49.14 43.72
CA THR A 6 -25.14 -48.68 42.33
C THR A 6 -24.64 -47.24 42.30
N LEU A 7 -23.49 -46.95 42.91
CA LEU A 7 -22.77 -45.71 42.59
C LEU A 7 -21.24 -45.90 42.55
N SER A 8 -20.72 -46.84 43.34
CA SER A 8 -19.27 -47.15 43.36
C SER A 8 -18.78 -47.97 42.15
N ALA A 9 -19.67 -48.57 41.36
CA ALA A 9 -19.28 -49.45 40.24
C ALA A 9 -19.28 -48.75 38.86
N ILE A 10 -19.82 -47.53 38.76
CA ILE A 10 -19.89 -46.78 37.48
C ILE A 10 -18.69 -45.83 37.32
N ILE A 11 -18.03 -45.46 38.42
CA ILE A 11 -16.83 -44.59 38.38
C ILE A 11 -15.55 -45.41 38.13
N MET A 12 -15.55 -46.72 38.39
CA MET A 12 -14.40 -47.60 38.09
C MET A 12 -14.35 -48.08 36.64
N THR A 13 -15.43 -47.98 35.86
CA THR A 13 -15.43 -48.32 34.43
C THR A 13 -15.06 -47.17 33.52
N LEU A 14 -14.97 -45.93 34.04
CA LEU A 14 -14.54 -44.76 33.25
C LEU A 14 -13.01 -44.51 33.31
N PHE A 15 -12.27 -45.24 34.15
CA PHE A 15 -10.82 -45.12 34.29
C PHE A 15 -10.03 -46.35 33.80
N LEU A 16 -10.69 -47.34 33.20
CA LEU A 16 -10.07 -48.60 32.75
C LEU A 16 -9.93 -48.74 31.22
N ILE A 17 -10.03 -47.64 30.47
CA ILE A 17 -9.58 -47.57 29.06
C ILE A 17 -8.32 -46.71 28.93
N ILE A 18 -7.44 -46.78 29.94
CA ILE A 18 -6.05 -46.34 29.85
C ILE A 18 -5.19 -47.56 30.14
N GLY A 19 -5.30 -48.55 29.26
CA GLY A 19 -4.57 -49.80 29.33
C GLY A 19 -4.20 -50.23 27.92
N CYS A 20 -2.90 -50.13 27.62
CA CYS A 20 -2.22 -50.67 26.44
C CYS A 20 -2.46 -49.95 25.10
N ASN A 21 -1.68 -48.90 24.85
CA ASN A 21 -0.89 -48.90 23.63
C ASN A 21 0.56 -48.52 23.94
N ASN A 22 1.41 -49.52 24.00
CA ASN A 22 2.85 -49.41 24.06
C ASN A 22 3.38 -49.20 22.62
N GLY A 23 2.90 -48.16 21.95
CA GLY A 23 3.32 -47.76 20.61
C GLY A 23 4.01 -46.39 20.70
N GLY A 24 5.23 -46.29 20.17
CA GLY A 24 6.04 -45.06 20.19
C GLY A 24 5.43 -43.92 19.36
N GLY A 25 4.35 -43.32 19.86
CA GLY A 25 3.79 -42.06 19.38
C GLY A 25 4.24 -40.90 20.26
N GLU A 26 4.52 -39.75 19.66
CA GLU A 26 4.88 -38.53 20.40
C GLU A 26 3.74 -38.06 21.31
N ASP A 27 4.10 -37.56 22.51
CA ASP A 27 3.17 -36.95 23.47
C ASP A 27 2.35 -35.83 22.78
N PRO A 28 1.01 -35.95 22.69
CA PRO A 28 0.15 -34.97 22.03
C PRO A 28 0.33 -33.54 22.54
N GLN A 29 0.63 -33.35 23.83
CA GLN A 29 0.87 -32.03 24.39
C GLN A 29 2.21 -31.46 23.91
N LYS A 30 3.25 -32.30 23.85
CA LYS A 30 4.57 -31.92 23.31
C LYS A 30 4.49 -31.58 21.81
N VAL A 31 3.74 -32.37 21.03
CA VAL A 31 3.49 -32.10 19.61
C VAL A 31 2.78 -30.77 19.43
N PHE A 32 1.72 -30.53 20.21
CA PHE A 32 0.98 -29.27 20.20
C PHE A 32 1.89 -28.06 20.48
N LEU A 33 2.63 -28.09 21.59
CA LEU A 33 3.52 -26.99 21.98
C LEU A 33 4.62 -26.75 20.93
N THR A 34 5.13 -27.82 20.31
CA THR A 34 6.12 -27.72 19.22
C THR A 34 5.52 -27.06 17.99
N SER A 35 4.30 -27.43 17.57
CA SER A 35 3.60 -26.80 16.45
C SER A 35 3.36 -25.30 16.67
N ILE A 36 2.91 -24.91 17.87
CA ILE A 36 2.69 -23.49 18.23
C ILE A 36 4.01 -22.72 18.29
N ALA A 37 5.07 -23.31 18.84
CA ALA A 37 6.39 -22.69 18.88
C ALA A 37 6.96 -22.45 17.47
N ASN A 38 6.80 -23.43 16.55
CA ASN A 38 7.22 -23.29 15.16
C ASN A 38 6.42 -22.19 14.44
N LEU A 39 5.09 -22.18 14.55
CA LEU A 39 4.24 -21.10 14.02
C LEU A 39 4.66 -19.73 14.53
N GLY A 40 4.87 -19.60 15.84
CA GLY A 40 5.31 -18.35 16.46
C GLY A 40 6.66 -17.88 15.93
N LYS A 41 7.62 -18.80 15.76
CA LYS A 41 8.92 -18.50 15.16
C LYS A 41 8.79 -18.08 13.70
N GLY A 42 8.04 -18.83 12.89
CA GLY A 42 7.87 -18.52 11.48
C GLY A 42 7.19 -17.17 11.24
N PHE A 43 6.17 -16.83 12.03
CA PHE A 43 5.55 -15.50 11.96
C PHE A 43 6.48 -14.38 12.42
N LEU A 44 7.35 -14.62 13.41
CA LEU A 44 8.39 -13.68 13.80
C LEU A 44 9.40 -13.46 12.67
N ASP A 45 9.84 -14.52 11.99
CA ASP A 45 10.75 -14.43 10.85
C ASP A 45 10.13 -13.66 9.68
N VAL A 46 8.82 -13.82 9.44
CA VAL A 46 8.05 -13.00 8.48
C VAL A 46 8.07 -11.52 8.89
N PHE A 47 7.82 -11.23 10.17
CA PHE A 47 7.80 -9.87 10.69
C PHE A 47 9.17 -9.18 10.54
N VAL A 48 10.26 -9.88 10.90
CA VAL A 48 11.63 -9.38 10.73
C VAL A 48 11.95 -9.14 9.25
N THR A 49 11.63 -10.10 8.38
CA THR A 49 11.83 -9.95 6.92
C THR A 49 11.12 -8.71 6.38
N PHE A 50 9.87 -8.49 6.81
CA PHE A 50 9.09 -7.33 6.39
C PHE A 50 9.73 -6.01 6.86
N GLY A 51 10.22 -5.98 8.10
CA GLY A 51 10.91 -4.83 8.67
C GLY A 51 12.15 -4.44 7.87
N ASP A 52 12.96 -5.42 7.47
CA ASP A 52 14.20 -5.19 6.71
C ASP A 52 13.93 -4.75 5.26
N MET A 53 12.84 -5.23 4.66
CA MET A 53 12.56 -5.04 3.23
C MET A 53 12.02 -3.64 2.89
N ILE A 54 11.37 -2.97 3.85
CA ILE A 54 10.81 -1.63 3.61
C ILE A 54 11.79 -0.57 4.08
N THR A 55 12.73 -0.14 3.23
CA THR A 55 13.64 0.99 3.50
C THR A 55 13.57 2.12 2.45
N GLY A 56 12.85 1.93 1.33
CA GLY A 56 13.05 2.69 0.09
C GLY A 56 12.32 4.03 -0.13
N ALA A 57 11.45 4.51 0.77
CA ALA A 57 10.69 5.76 0.52
C ALA A 57 11.41 7.04 0.97
N PHE A 58 12.45 6.92 1.79
CA PHE A 58 13.17 8.07 2.34
C PHE A 58 14.27 8.51 1.38
N GLY A 59 14.34 9.81 1.11
CA GLY A 59 15.39 10.39 0.25
C GLY A 59 14.98 10.60 -1.21
N ILE A 60 13.68 10.73 -1.50
CA ILE A 60 13.22 11.30 -2.77
C ILE A 60 13.78 12.72 -2.92
N LYS A 61 14.48 12.97 -4.02
CA LYS A 61 15.05 14.26 -4.37
C LYS A 61 14.61 14.65 -5.77
N ALA A 62 14.88 15.89 -6.18
CA ALA A 62 14.53 16.37 -7.51
C ALA A 62 15.12 15.47 -8.61
N GLU A 63 16.38 15.05 -8.46
CA GLU A 63 17.09 14.20 -9.40
C GLU A 63 16.63 12.73 -9.44
N THR A 64 15.75 12.30 -8.53
CA THR A 64 15.19 10.94 -8.55
C THR A 64 14.48 10.72 -9.89
N LYS A 65 14.78 9.63 -10.58
CA LYS A 65 14.13 9.34 -11.87
C LYS A 65 12.71 8.87 -11.65
N LYS A 66 11.83 9.16 -12.62
CA LYS A 66 10.47 8.60 -12.63
C LYS A 66 10.47 7.07 -12.61
N SER A 67 11.40 6.44 -13.34
CA SER A 67 11.63 4.99 -13.28
C SER A 67 12.07 4.48 -11.90
N ASP A 68 12.76 5.28 -11.09
CA ASP A 68 13.09 4.90 -9.70
C ASP A 68 11.83 4.91 -8.83
N VAL A 69 10.89 5.84 -9.09
CA VAL A 69 9.55 5.81 -8.46
C VAL A 69 8.76 4.56 -8.91
N GLY A 70 8.86 4.18 -10.19
CA GLY A 70 8.28 2.92 -10.67
C GLY A 70 8.88 1.70 -9.96
N LYS A 71 10.20 1.66 -9.81
CA LYS A 71 10.91 0.61 -9.07
C LYS A 71 10.46 0.56 -7.61
N TYR A 72 10.27 1.71 -6.97
CA TYR A 72 9.76 1.78 -5.61
C TYR A 72 8.41 1.06 -5.45
N PHE A 73 7.47 1.25 -6.39
CA PHE A 73 6.21 0.50 -6.39
C PHE A 73 6.41 -0.99 -6.69
N THR A 74 7.30 -1.36 -7.60
CA THR A 74 7.66 -2.77 -7.85
C THR A 74 8.24 -3.45 -6.61
N ASP A 75 9.05 -2.74 -5.82
CA ASP A 75 9.64 -3.27 -4.59
C ASP A 75 8.56 -3.50 -3.52
N ILE A 76 7.54 -2.62 -3.43
CA ILE A 76 6.35 -2.84 -2.59
C ILE A 76 5.61 -4.11 -3.03
N GLU A 77 5.34 -4.29 -4.33
CA GLU A 77 4.69 -5.50 -4.86
C GLU A 77 5.45 -6.76 -4.44
N LYS A 78 6.76 -6.80 -4.70
CA LYS A 78 7.62 -7.94 -4.36
C LYS A 78 7.63 -8.23 -2.86
N THR A 79 7.64 -7.17 -2.04
CA THR A 79 7.58 -7.31 -0.58
C THR A 79 6.29 -7.98 -0.15
N MET A 80 5.14 -7.51 -0.64
CA MET A 80 3.84 -8.07 -0.27
C MET A 80 3.70 -9.53 -0.71
N THR A 81 4.17 -9.85 -1.92
CA THR A 81 4.20 -11.23 -2.43
C THR A 81 5.09 -12.13 -1.58
N SER A 82 6.30 -11.69 -1.22
CA SER A 82 7.20 -12.47 -0.37
C SER A 82 6.62 -12.72 1.02
N VAL A 83 6.01 -11.71 1.64
CA VAL A 83 5.33 -11.86 2.95
C VAL A 83 4.18 -12.87 2.84
N LYS A 84 3.36 -12.76 1.78
CA LYS A 84 2.28 -13.70 1.51
C LYS A 84 2.78 -15.14 1.40
N GLU A 85 3.78 -15.39 0.56
CA GLU A 85 4.34 -16.71 0.32
C GLU A 85 4.88 -17.33 1.61
N LYS A 86 5.60 -16.55 2.42
CA LYS A 86 6.12 -17.04 3.71
C LYS A 86 5.00 -17.35 4.71
N LEU A 87 3.97 -16.51 4.79
CA LEU A 87 2.80 -16.79 5.65
C LEU A 87 2.08 -18.08 5.23
N GLN A 88 1.89 -18.29 3.93
CA GLN A 88 1.26 -19.50 3.40
C GLN A 88 2.11 -20.74 3.67
N ALA A 89 3.43 -20.66 3.48
CA ALA A 89 4.35 -21.75 3.78
C ALA A 89 4.30 -22.12 5.27
N GLU A 90 4.26 -21.12 6.16
CA GLU A 90 4.22 -21.33 7.60
C GLU A 90 2.93 -22.03 8.05
N VAL A 91 1.78 -21.60 7.52
CA VAL A 91 0.49 -22.24 7.79
C VAL A 91 0.41 -23.64 7.16
N ALA A 92 1.01 -23.87 6.00
CA ALA A 92 1.03 -25.19 5.39
C ALA A 92 1.92 -26.19 6.16
N ALA A 93 3.05 -25.73 6.70
CA ALA A 93 4.00 -26.57 7.43
C ALA A 93 3.56 -26.85 8.88
N ASN A 94 2.96 -25.86 9.55
CA ASN A 94 2.70 -25.93 10.99
C ASN A 94 1.23 -25.62 11.37
N GLY A 95 0.39 -25.20 10.43
CA GLY A 95 -0.94 -24.63 10.65
C GLY A 95 -2.11 -25.60 10.50
N ASN A 96 -2.08 -26.73 11.23
CA ASN A 96 -3.27 -27.60 11.38
C ASN A 96 -4.32 -26.98 12.34
N TYR A 97 -4.49 -25.66 12.28
CA TYR A 97 -5.38 -24.87 13.13
C TYR A 97 -6.19 -23.93 12.24
N GLU A 98 -7.44 -24.29 12.00
CA GLU A 98 -8.34 -23.61 11.07
C GLU A 98 -8.49 -22.11 11.39
N LYS A 99 -8.50 -21.76 12.67
CA LYS A 99 -8.58 -20.38 13.14
C LYS A 99 -7.40 -19.51 12.66
N VAL A 100 -6.17 -20.02 12.80
CA VAL A 100 -4.96 -19.30 12.38
C VAL A 100 -4.94 -19.17 10.86
N LYS A 101 -5.24 -20.27 10.16
CA LYS A 101 -5.33 -20.29 8.70
C LYS A 101 -6.33 -19.27 8.18
N THR A 102 -7.53 -19.21 8.76
CA THR A 102 -8.57 -18.25 8.38
C THR A 102 -8.11 -16.80 8.53
N VAL A 103 -7.45 -16.46 9.65
CA VAL A 103 -6.95 -15.09 9.89
C VAL A 103 -5.82 -14.74 8.91
N VAL A 104 -4.93 -15.69 8.62
CA VAL A 104 -3.86 -15.51 7.63
C VAL A 104 -4.44 -15.31 6.22
N ASP A 105 -5.41 -16.13 5.81
CA ASP A 105 -6.05 -16.04 4.50
C ASP A 105 -6.81 -14.71 4.33
N GLN A 106 -7.51 -14.25 5.38
CA GLN A 106 -8.16 -12.94 5.40
C GLN A 106 -7.16 -11.79 5.32
N PHE A 107 -6.03 -11.88 6.01
CA PHE A 107 -4.98 -10.87 5.94
C PHE A 107 -4.35 -10.81 4.54
N ILE A 108 -4.06 -11.96 3.93
CA ILE A 108 -3.53 -12.05 2.58
C ILE A 108 -4.49 -11.43 1.57
N THR A 109 -5.71 -11.94 1.48
CA THR A 109 -6.68 -11.53 0.45
C THR A 109 -7.25 -10.12 0.68
N GLY A 110 -7.46 -9.76 1.95
CA GLY A 110 -8.01 -8.47 2.35
C GLY A 110 -7.00 -7.33 2.33
N THR A 111 -5.70 -7.63 2.43
CA THR A 111 -4.63 -6.63 2.58
C THR A 111 -3.47 -6.85 1.61
N LEU A 112 -2.69 -7.90 1.78
CA LEU A 112 -1.41 -8.07 1.05
C LEU A 112 -1.61 -8.09 -0.47
N ASP A 113 -2.61 -8.85 -0.95
CA ASP A 113 -2.91 -8.96 -2.38
C ASP A 113 -3.36 -7.62 -2.98
N LYS A 114 -4.14 -6.83 -2.23
CA LYS A 114 -4.59 -5.50 -2.68
C LYS A 114 -3.44 -4.50 -2.74
N ILE A 115 -2.55 -4.50 -1.73
CA ILE A 115 -1.37 -3.64 -1.74
C ILE A 115 -0.45 -4.04 -2.90
N ALA A 116 -0.22 -5.33 -3.11
CA ALA A 116 0.61 -5.84 -4.21
C ALA A 116 0.04 -5.44 -5.58
N ALA A 117 -1.27 -5.67 -5.80
CA ALA A 117 -1.93 -5.34 -7.04
C ALA A 117 -1.93 -3.83 -7.32
N GLY A 118 -2.23 -3.01 -6.31
CA GLY A 118 -2.20 -1.56 -6.44
C GLY A 118 -0.79 -1.03 -6.73
N ALA A 119 0.23 -1.58 -6.07
CA ALA A 119 1.62 -1.19 -6.32
C ALA A 119 2.07 -1.58 -7.73
N LYS A 120 1.76 -2.81 -8.16
CA LYS A 120 2.01 -3.28 -9.53
C LYS A 120 1.38 -2.36 -10.58
N GLU A 121 0.14 -1.91 -10.35
CA GLU A 121 -0.55 -1.00 -11.26
C GLU A 121 0.10 0.40 -11.26
N ALA A 122 0.39 0.97 -10.10
CA ALA A 122 1.04 2.28 -9.98
C ALA A 122 2.42 2.32 -10.67
N ALA A 123 3.18 1.22 -10.59
CA ALA A 123 4.49 1.10 -11.23
C ALA A 123 4.43 1.30 -12.75
N LYS A 124 3.32 0.95 -13.41
CA LYS A 124 3.14 1.15 -14.86
C LYS A 124 3.07 2.62 -15.24
N GLY A 125 2.63 3.48 -14.33
CA GLY A 125 2.52 4.92 -14.56
C GLY A 125 3.83 5.66 -14.30
N ALA A 126 4.61 5.29 -13.28
CA ALA A 126 5.89 5.93 -12.99
C ALA A 126 7.02 5.38 -13.86
N THR A 127 7.01 5.76 -15.14
CA THR A 127 8.01 5.33 -16.14
C THR A 127 8.74 6.52 -16.74
N GLY A 128 9.94 6.27 -17.26
CA GLY A 128 10.77 7.28 -17.92
C GLY A 128 12.10 7.56 -17.21
N SER A 129 13.06 8.05 -17.97
CA SER A 129 14.40 8.41 -17.49
C SER A 129 14.48 9.81 -16.90
N ASP A 130 13.50 10.66 -17.20
CA ASP A 130 13.43 12.03 -16.70
C ASP A 130 13.35 12.04 -15.17
N ALA A 131 13.98 13.04 -14.57
CA ALA A 131 13.91 13.30 -13.14
C ALA A 131 12.50 13.80 -12.74
N ILE A 132 12.08 13.54 -11.50
CA ILE A 132 10.79 14.06 -10.99
C ILE A 132 10.81 15.59 -10.90
N GLY A 133 11.96 16.16 -10.53
CA GLY A 133 12.31 17.56 -10.63
C GLY A 133 13.45 17.69 -11.64
N GLY A 134 13.09 18.01 -12.88
CA GLY A 134 14.00 18.06 -14.02
C GLY A 134 13.99 19.40 -14.76
N ALA A 135 13.58 20.48 -14.10
CA ALA A 135 13.63 21.81 -14.70
C ALA A 135 15.09 22.26 -14.88
N PRO A 136 15.55 22.56 -16.12
CA PRO A 136 16.88 23.06 -16.37
C PRO A 136 16.96 24.56 -16.07
N THR A 137 18.16 25.04 -15.75
CA THR A 137 18.41 26.47 -15.53
C THR A 137 18.20 27.31 -16.79
N ALA A 138 18.33 26.70 -17.98
CA ALA A 138 17.99 27.31 -19.27
C ALA A 138 16.48 27.63 -19.45
N GLY A 139 15.65 27.18 -18.51
CA GLY A 139 14.20 27.26 -18.56
C GLY A 139 13.57 26.19 -19.45
N GLN A 140 12.29 25.91 -19.19
CA GLN A 140 11.50 24.97 -20.00
C GLN A 140 10.02 25.30 -19.91
N ASP A 141 9.28 25.00 -20.98
CA ASP A 141 7.81 24.99 -20.94
C ASP A 141 7.31 23.75 -20.18
N ALA A 142 6.08 23.84 -19.67
CA ALA A 142 5.43 22.67 -19.09
C ALA A 142 5.07 21.66 -20.19
N ALA A 143 5.10 20.37 -19.86
CA ALA A 143 4.62 19.29 -20.72
C ALA A 143 3.61 18.43 -19.96
N PRO A 144 2.46 18.08 -20.56
CA PRO A 144 1.46 17.24 -19.89
C PRO A 144 2.05 15.89 -19.50
N ALA A 145 1.64 15.36 -18.36
CA ALA A 145 1.89 13.96 -18.06
C ALA A 145 0.97 13.07 -18.91
N GLU A 146 1.50 11.99 -19.47
CA GLU A 146 0.73 11.06 -20.30
C GLU A 146 -0.50 10.55 -19.54
N ALA A 147 -1.70 10.71 -20.13
CA ALA A 147 -2.96 10.37 -19.49
C ALA A 147 -3.03 8.91 -18.99
N ALA A 148 -2.52 7.95 -19.78
CA ALA A 148 -2.48 6.53 -19.40
C ALA A 148 -1.60 6.30 -18.15
N SER A 149 -0.44 6.97 -18.10
CA SER A 149 0.47 6.92 -16.97
C SER A 149 -0.15 7.53 -15.70
N VAL A 150 -0.80 8.69 -15.82
CA VAL A 150 -1.53 9.32 -14.70
C VAL A 150 -2.62 8.38 -14.17
N ASN A 151 -3.42 7.79 -15.05
CA ASN A 151 -4.50 6.90 -14.67
C ASN A 151 -4.01 5.62 -13.98
N ALA A 152 -2.88 5.05 -14.42
CA ALA A 152 -2.26 3.90 -13.75
C ALA A 152 -1.81 4.23 -12.32
N LEU A 153 -1.18 5.40 -12.11
CA LEU A 153 -0.81 5.88 -10.78
C LEU A 153 -2.05 6.10 -9.89
N VAL A 154 -3.08 6.76 -10.41
CA VAL A 154 -4.34 7.01 -9.69
C VAL A 154 -4.99 5.69 -9.27
N LYS A 155 -5.16 4.73 -10.19
CA LYS A 155 -5.74 3.41 -9.91
C LYS A 155 -4.94 2.66 -8.87
N GLY A 156 -3.64 2.55 -9.08
CA GLY A 156 -2.77 1.80 -8.18
C GLY A 156 -2.74 2.38 -6.77
N ILE A 157 -2.58 3.70 -6.65
CA ILE A 157 -2.60 4.40 -5.36
C ILE A 157 -3.98 4.26 -4.70
N LYS A 158 -5.07 4.39 -5.44
CA LYS A 158 -6.43 4.21 -4.92
C LYS A 158 -6.60 2.84 -4.27
N THR A 159 -6.23 1.76 -4.96
CA THR A 159 -6.33 0.38 -4.42
C THR A 159 -5.55 0.21 -3.13
N ILE A 160 -4.37 0.83 -3.00
CA ILE A 160 -3.59 0.79 -1.76
C ILE A 160 -4.28 1.61 -0.67
N VAL A 161 -4.68 2.85 -0.98
CA VAL A 161 -5.28 3.80 -0.02
C VAL A 161 -6.57 3.24 0.61
N GLU A 162 -7.40 2.55 -0.17
CA GLU A 162 -8.62 1.89 0.32
C GLU A 162 -8.37 0.92 1.48
N VAL A 163 -7.20 0.25 1.50
CA VAL A 163 -6.85 -0.70 2.56
C VAL A 163 -6.00 -0.07 3.66
N VAL A 164 -5.09 0.87 3.33
CA VAL A 164 -4.11 1.38 4.30
C VAL A 164 -4.54 2.67 5.01
N LEU A 165 -5.36 3.51 4.39
CA LEU A 165 -5.85 4.76 5.00
C LEU A 165 -7.35 4.74 5.27
N LYS A 166 -8.14 4.02 4.46
CA LYS A 166 -9.61 4.04 4.52
C LYS A 166 -10.10 5.49 4.44
N ASP A 167 -10.70 6.03 5.50
CA ASP A 167 -11.20 7.41 5.57
C ASP A 167 -10.24 8.40 6.25
N LYS A 168 -8.99 7.99 6.56
CA LYS A 168 -7.99 8.89 7.15
C LYS A 168 -7.49 9.89 6.11
N GLY A 169 -7.55 11.18 6.45
CA GLY A 169 -7.19 12.30 5.58
C GLY A 169 -8.42 12.88 4.89
N ASP A 170 -8.32 14.12 4.44
CA ASP A 170 -9.37 14.86 3.75
C ASP A 170 -8.91 15.24 2.34
N ALA A 171 -9.50 14.59 1.33
CA ALA A 171 -9.24 14.86 -0.09
C ALA A 171 -9.52 16.31 -0.50
N THR A 172 -10.30 17.04 0.28
CA THR A 172 -10.69 18.43 0.04
C THR A 172 -9.99 19.42 0.97
N ALA A 173 -9.00 18.96 1.73
CA ALA A 173 -8.26 19.79 2.66
C ALA A 173 -7.67 21.01 1.96
N THR A 174 -7.93 22.18 2.55
CA THR A 174 -7.49 23.47 2.04
C THR A 174 -7.31 24.43 3.21
N LYS A 175 -6.20 25.14 3.24
CA LYS A 175 -5.85 26.12 4.28
C LYS A 175 -5.17 27.37 3.72
N THR A 176 -4.52 27.28 2.55
CA THR A 176 -3.94 28.46 1.89
C THR A 176 -5.04 29.35 1.30
N LYS A 177 -4.66 30.59 0.94
CA LYS A 177 -5.61 31.58 0.43
C LYS A 177 -5.94 31.34 -1.03
N ASP A 178 -7.16 31.70 -1.42
CA ASP A 178 -7.70 31.57 -2.77
C ASP A 178 -6.78 32.12 -3.86
N ASP A 179 -6.20 33.30 -3.61
CA ASP A 179 -5.33 33.97 -4.59
C ASP A 179 -3.99 33.25 -4.77
N GLN A 180 -3.46 32.61 -3.73
CA GLN A 180 -2.24 31.80 -3.84
C GLN A 180 -2.52 30.58 -4.72
N GLN A 181 -3.62 29.87 -4.46
CA GLN A 181 -4.01 28.65 -5.18
C GLN A 181 -4.22 28.90 -6.66
N LYS A 182 -4.83 30.03 -7.04
CA LYS A 182 -5.02 30.42 -8.45
C LYS A 182 -3.70 30.52 -9.18
N THR A 183 -2.70 31.16 -8.58
CA THR A 183 -1.43 31.47 -9.26
C THR A 183 -0.56 30.25 -9.54
N ILE A 184 -0.74 29.15 -8.79
CA ILE A 184 0.02 27.90 -8.99
C ILE A 184 -0.17 27.32 -10.39
N GLY A 185 -1.30 27.61 -11.05
CA GLY A 185 -1.58 27.15 -12.42
C GLY A 185 -0.53 27.59 -13.46
N LYS A 186 0.21 28.65 -13.18
CA LYS A 186 1.36 29.11 -13.98
C LYS A 186 2.48 28.07 -14.14
N LEU A 187 2.64 27.15 -13.19
CA LEU A 187 3.61 26.05 -13.29
C LEU A 187 3.27 25.05 -14.41
N PHE A 188 2.08 25.15 -14.99
CA PHE A 188 1.56 24.28 -16.05
C PHE A 188 1.48 24.98 -17.41
N GLU A 189 1.98 26.21 -17.51
CA GLU A 189 1.90 27.05 -18.69
C GLU A 189 3.27 27.08 -19.41
N LYS A 190 3.83 28.27 -19.64
CA LYS A 190 5.09 28.52 -20.34
C LYS A 190 6.23 28.79 -19.37
N LYS A 191 7.46 28.64 -19.84
CA LYS A 191 8.69 28.84 -19.06
C LYS A 191 8.69 30.12 -18.22
N GLU A 192 8.29 31.25 -18.80
CA GLU A 192 8.31 32.56 -18.13
C GLU A 192 7.34 32.66 -16.94
N SER A 193 6.36 31.76 -16.87
CA SER A 193 5.37 31.71 -15.79
C SER A 193 5.86 30.90 -14.59
N GLY A 194 6.85 30.03 -14.78
CA GLY A 194 7.41 29.18 -13.72
C GLY A 194 8.46 29.91 -12.89
N THR A 195 8.05 30.85 -12.06
CA THR A 195 8.97 31.64 -11.22
C THR A 195 9.09 31.11 -9.78
N GLU A 196 10.08 31.60 -9.05
CA GLU A 196 10.24 31.37 -7.60
C GLU A 196 8.95 31.66 -6.81
N ALA A 197 8.19 32.70 -7.16
CA ALA A 197 6.98 33.08 -6.43
C ALA A 197 5.86 32.03 -6.56
N GLU A 198 5.65 31.51 -7.77
CA GLU A 198 4.68 30.44 -8.03
C GLU A 198 5.11 29.12 -7.40
N ALA A 199 6.41 28.80 -7.44
CA ALA A 199 6.96 27.64 -6.76
C ALA A 199 6.83 27.75 -5.22
N ALA A 200 6.99 28.95 -4.65
CA ALA A 200 6.75 29.20 -3.24
C ALA A 200 5.27 29.03 -2.85
N ALA A 201 4.35 29.49 -3.70
CA ALA A 201 2.91 29.25 -3.50
C ALA A 201 2.58 27.76 -3.53
N ALA A 202 3.13 27.00 -4.50
CA ALA A 202 2.95 25.56 -4.57
C ALA A 202 3.53 24.84 -3.34
N SER A 203 4.72 25.25 -2.89
CA SER A 203 5.35 24.76 -1.66
C SER A 203 4.49 25.01 -0.42
N ALA A 204 3.87 26.19 -0.30
CA ALA A 204 2.96 26.52 0.78
C ALA A 204 1.71 25.62 0.78
N THR A 205 1.11 25.39 -0.39
CA THR A 205 0.00 24.44 -0.57
C THR A 205 0.39 23.02 -0.15
N ILE A 206 1.55 22.52 -0.59
CA ILE A 206 2.06 21.20 -0.19
C ILE A 206 2.31 21.14 1.32
N GLY A 207 2.84 22.22 1.90
CA GLY A 207 3.10 22.35 3.34
C GLY A 207 1.83 22.38 4.19
N ALA A 208 0.74 22.94 3.68
CA ALA A 208 -0.51 23.15 4.40
C ALA A 208 -1.31 21.86 4.68
N VAL A 209 -1.18 20.86 3.81
CA VAL A 209 -1.91 19.58 3.88
C VAL A 209 -1.05 18.45 4.40
N THR A 210 -1.64 17.35 4.83
CA THR A 210 -0.91 16.13 5.18
C THR A 210 -0.69 15.26 3.95
N GLY A 211 0.25 14.31 3.99
CA GLY A 211 0.38 13.35 2.89
C GLY A 211 -0.83 12.42 2.77
N ALA A 212 -1.60 12.21 3.84
CA ALA A 212 -2.85 11.45 3.79
C ALA A 212 -3.91 12.21 2.99
N ASP A 213 -4.01 13.54 3.17
CA ASP A 213 -4.91 14.39 2.39
C ASP A 213 -4.56 14.34 0.89
N ILE A 214 -3.27 14.38 0.56
CA ILE A 214 -2.77 14.24 -0.82
C ILE A 214 -3.14 12.88 -1.40
N LEU A 215 -2.88 11.79 -0.66
CA LEU A 215 -3.22 10.43 -1.08
C LEU A 215 -4.73 10.24 -1.27
N GLN A 216 -5.55 10.83 -0.40
CA GLN A 216 -7.00 10.83 -0.53
C GLN A 216 -7.47 11.61 -1.76
N ALA A 217 -6.87 12.77 -2.05
CA ALA A 217 -7.16 13.55 -3.24
C ALA A 217 -6.81 12.78 -4.52
N ILE A 218 -5.69 12.06 -4.55
CA ILE A 218 -5.32 11.17 -5.66
C ILE A 218 -6.32 10.01 -5.77
N ALA A 219 -6.63 9.32 -4.68
CA ALA A 219 -7.50 8.15 -4.68
C ALA A 219 -8.96 8.46 -5.08
N LYS A 220 -9.45 9.67 -4.76
CA LYS A 220 -10.79 10.15 -5.15
C LYS A 220 -10.81 10.86 -6.51
N SER A 221 -9.65 11.02 -7.15
CA SER A 221 -9.59 11.63 -8.48
C SER A 221 -10.27 10.74 -9.51
N SER A 222 -11.06 11.35 -10.42
CA SER A 222 -11.51 10.63 -11.60
C SER A 222 -10.33 10.42 -12.56
N GLU A 223 -10.47 9.44 -13.44
CA GLU A 223 -9.53 9.25 -14.55
C GLU A 223 -9.57 10.45 -15.51
N THR A 224 -8.45 10.73 -16.14
CA THR A 224 -8.37 11.68 -17.24
C THR A 224 -8.52 10.96 -18.58
N ALA A 225 -9.32 11.49 -19.49
CA ALA A 225 -9.56 10.86 -20.79
C ALA A 225 -8.39 11.06 -21.76
N ASP A 226 -7.80 12.26 -21.74
CA ASP A 226 -6.74 12.69 -22.65
C ASP A 226 -5.92 13.81 -22.01
N ASN A 227 -5.07 14.47 -22.82
CA ASN A 227 -4.24 15.60 -22.42
C ASN A 227 -4.73 16.92 -23.04
N ASN A 228 -6.02 17.05 -23.40
CA ASN A 228 -6.53 18.20 -24.15
C ASN A 228 -6.97 19.39 -23.30
N LYS A 229 -7.24 19.16 -22.01
CA LYS A 229 -7.67 20.20 -21.05
C LYS A 229 -6.52 21.14 -20.70
N ASN A 230 -6.81 22.43 -20.55
CA ASN A 230 -5.89 23.37 -19.89
C ASN A 230 -6.16 23.44 -18.37
N ILE A 231 -5.32 24.18 -17.65
CA ILE A 231 -5.37 24.27 -16.19
C ILE A 231 -6.66 24.92 -15.64
N GLU A 232 -7.35 25.75 -16.43
CA GLU A 232 -8.60 26.38 -16.00
C GLU A 232 -9.78 25.38 -15.96
N GLU A 233 -9.69 24.31 -16.75
CA GLU A 233 -10.73 23.28 -16.92
C GLU A 233 -10.54 22.07 -16.00
N ALA A 234 -9.35 21.89 -15.44
CA ALA A 234 -9.06 20.77 -14.55
C ALA A 234 -9.91 20.85 -13.28
N SER A 235 -10.46 19.71 -12.85
CA SER A 235 -11.38 19.59 -11.72
C SER A 235 -10.85 18.71 -10.57
N ASN A 236 -9.80 17.93 -10.81
CA ASN A 236 -9.24 16.97 -9.86
C ASN A 236 -7.73 16.77 -10.10
N ALA A 237 -7.08 15.98 -9.25
CA ALA A 237 -5.62 15.81 -9.24
C ALA A 237 -5.09 15.18 -10.54
N ALA A 238 -5.78 14.17 -11.08
CA ALA A 238 -5.39 13.51 -12.33
C ALA A 238 -5.45 14.49 -13.50
N GLU A 239 -6.53 15.27 -13.59
CA GLU A 239 -6.67 16.29 -14.63
C GLU A 239 -5.61 17.37 -14.52
N ILE A 240 -5.32 17.88 -13.31
CA ILE A 240 -4.22 18.84 -13.08
C ILE A 240 -2.89 18.27 -13.62
N ALA A 241 -2.61 17.00 -13.37
CA ALA A 241 -1.37 16.38 -13.84
C ALA A 241 -1.29 16.32 -15.37
N ALA A 242 -2.42 16.04 -16.01
CA ALA A 242 -2.53 15.79 -17.44
C ALA A 242 -2.74 17.04 -18.31
N VAL A 243 -2.91 18.23 -17.72
CA VAL A 243 -3.21 19.44 -18.52
C VAL A 243 -2.11 19.77 -19.52
N LYS A 244 -2.50 20.15 -20.74
CA LYS A 244 -1.58 20.71 -21.73
C LYS A 244 -1.14 22.11 -21.33
N LYS A 245 0.02 22.49 -21.84
CA LYS A 245 0.44 23.89 -21.89
C LYS A 245 -0.48 24.66 -22.84
N GLU A 246 -1.05 25.76 -22.38
CA GLU A 246 -1.82 26.69 -23.21
C GLU A 246 -1.54 28.13 -22.75
N ASP A 247 -1.12 29.00 -23.66
CA ASP A 247 -0.73 30.37 -23.29
C ASP A 247 -1.92 31.17 -22.76
N ASN A 248 -1.66 31.97 -21.73
CA ASN A 248 -2.63 32.78 -20.99
C ASN A 248 -3.65 31.98 -20.17
N LYS A 249 -3.55 30.65 -20.13
CA LYS A 249 -4.33 29.77 -19.25
C LYS A 249 -3.48 29.40 -18.03
N LYS A 250 -3.59 30.20 -16.97
CA LYS A 250 -2.65 30.16 -15.84
C LYS A 250 -3.30 30.12 -14.46
N GLU A 251 -4.62 30.12 -14.40
CA GLU A 251 -5.38 30.14 -13.15
C GLU A 251 -6.13 28.84 -12.92
N ILE A 252 -6.04 28.29 -11.70
CA ILE A 252 -6.90 27.17 -11.29
C ILE A 252 -8.28 27.74 -10.92
N LYS A 253 -9.25 27.64 -11.84
CA LYS A 253 -10.59 28.24 -11.67
C LYS A 253 -11.60 27.31 -10.98
N ASN A 254 -11.56 26.03 -11.29
CA ASN A 254 -12.52 25.07 -10.79
C ASN A 254 -12.41 24.91 -9.27
N ALA A 255 -13.54 25.00 -8.55
CA ALA A 255 -13.58 24.90 -7.10
C ALA A 255 -13.13 23.53 -6.56
N GLY A 256 -13.30 22.45 -7.34
CA GLY A 256 -12.83 21.12 -7.01
C GLY A 256 -11.30 20.98 -7.11
N ALA A 257 -10.70 21.60 -8.13
CA ALA A 257 -9.25 21.63 -8.32
C ALA A 257 -8.56 22.60 -7.36
N LYS A 258 -9.25 23.68 -6.96
CA LYS A 258 -8.74 24.74 -6.09
C LYS A 258 -8.80 24.35 -4.61
N LYS A 259 -8.18 23.22 -4.27
CA LYS A 259 -7.98 22.70 -2.92
C LYS A 259 -6.53 22.31 -2.76
N ASP A 260 -5.92 22.63 -1.62
CA ASP A 260 -4.49 22.36 -1.42
C ASP A 260 -4.13 20.88 -1.62
N ALA A 261 -4.97 19.96 -1.13
CA ALA A 261 -4.76 18.52 -1.29
C ALA A 261 -4.81 18.09 -2.76
N VAL A 262 -5.74 18.66 -3.54
CA VAL A 262 -5.95 18.34 -4.96
C VAL A 262 -4.81 18.91 -5.81
N ILE A 263 -4.39 20.15 -5.55
CA ILE A 263 -3.25 20.78 -6.21
C ILE A 263 -1.97 20.00 -5.92
N ALA A 264 -1.70 19.70 -4.65
CA ALA A 264 -0.53 18.92 -4.25
C ALA A 264 -0.55 17.50 -4.85
N GLY A 265 -1.72 16.86 -4.92
CA GLY A 265 -1.92 15.59 -5.61
C GLY A 265 -1.63 15.67 -7.11
N GLY A 266 -2.09 16.71 -7.78
CA GLY A 266 -1.81 16.94 -9.20
C GLY A 266 -0.34 17.21 -9.49
N ILE A 267 0.34 17.97 -8.62
CA ILE A 267 1.79 18.18 -8.70
C ILE A 267 2.53 16.85 -8.51
N ALA A 268 2.19 16.07 -7.47
CA ALA A 268 2.82 14.78 -7.23
C ALA A 268 2.62 13.82 -8.42
N LEU A 269 1.40 13.73 -8.95
CA LEU A 269 1.10 12.89 -10.11
C LEU A 269 1.89 13.34 -11.34
N ARG A 270 1.93 14.65 -11.67
CA ARG A 270 2.69 15.15 -12.83
C ARG A 270 4.19 14.88 -12.72
N ALA A 271 4.74 15.00 -11.52
CA ALA A 271 6.14 14.73 -11.24
C ALA A 271 6.49 13.24 -11.38
N MET A 272 5.60 12.32 -10.96
CA MET A 272 5.83 10.88 -11.06
C MET A 272 5.52 10.30 -12.44
N ALA A 273 4.47 10.80 -13.08
CA ALA A 273 3.93 10.26 -14.32
C ALA A 273 4.83 10.56 -15.52
N LYS A 274 4.82 9.66 -16.50
CA LYS A 274 5.57 9.76 -17.74
C LYS A 274 5.32 11.09 -18.44
N ASP A 275 6.38 11.67 -19.00
CA ASP A 275 6.41 12.91 -19.81
C ASP A 275 6.01 14.21 -19.08
N GLY A 276 5.46 14.15 -17.87
CA GLY A 276 5.05 15.33 -17.10
C GLY A 276 6.20 16.27 -16.75
N LYS A 277 6.09 17.54 -17.12
CA LYS A 277 7.07 18.59 -16.80
C LYS A 277 6.36 19.85 -16.32
N PHE A 278 7.03 20.58 -15.43
CA PHE A 278 6.61 21.89 -14.96
C PHE A 278 7.35 22.98 -15.73
N ALA A 279 6.68 24.10 -15.92
CA ALA A 279 7.30 25.31 -16.42
C ALA A 279 8.33 25.83 -15.42
N ALA A 280 9.47 26.27 -15.92
CA ALA A 280 10.49 26.98 -15.14
C ALA A 280 11.13 28.07 -15.98
N LYS A 281 11.29 29.25 -15.37
CA LYS A 281 11.94 30.39 -16.00
C LYS A 281 13.44 30.13 -16.17
N ASN A 282 14.06 30.78 -17.15
CA ASN A 282 15.49 30.70 -17.42
C ASN A 282 16.32 31.46 -16.36
N GLU A 283 16.36 30.90 -15.15
CA GLU A 283 17.14 31.38 -14.01
C GLU A 283 17.27 30.26 -12.95
N ASP A 284 18.43 30.17 -12.29
CA ASP A 284 18.75 29.10 -11.34
C ASP A 284 17.71 28.98 -10.22
N LYS A 285 17.34 30.10 -9.60
CA LYS A 285 16.37 30.13 -8.48
C LYS A 285 15.03 29.52 -8.85
N SER A 286 14.54 29.77 -10.07
CA SER A 286 13.26 29.28 -10.52
C SER A 286 13.32 27.78 -10.82
N ALA A 287 14.37 27.32 -11.49
CA ALA A 287 14.60 25.89 -11.72
C ALA A 287 14.69 25.12 -10.38
N ASP A 288 15.50 25.60 -9.45
CA ASP A 288 15.69 24.96 -8.13
C ASP A 288 14.39 24.93 -7.32
N SER A 289 13.63 26.02 -7.32
CA SER A 289 12.36 26.11 -6.60
C SER A 289 11.31 25.14 -7.16
N VAL A 290 11.17 25.07 -8.49
CA VAL A 290 10.24 24.15 -9.16
C VAL A 290 10.65 22.68 -8.93
N ASN A 291 11.95 22.39 -8.97
CA ASN A 291 12.49 21.08 -8.65
C ASN A 291 12.21 20.69 -7.19
N GLY A 292 12.34 21.63 -6.26
CA GLY A 292 12.00 21.46 -4.85
C GLY A 292 10.52 21.20 -4.61
N VAL A 293 9.62 21.86 -5.34
CA VAL A 293 8.17 21.62 -5.31
C VAL A 293 7.85 20.19 -5.71
N ALA A 294 8.41 19.72 -6.83
CA ALA A 294 8.20 18.35 -7.32
C ALA A 294 8.69 17.32 -6.30
N ALA A 295 9.93 17.47 -5.82
CA ALA A 295 10.52 16.57 -4.82
C ALA A 295 9.70 16.54 -3.52
N SER A 296 9.23 17.69 -3.05
CA SER A 296 8.43 17.80 -1.82
C SER A 296 7.07 17.11 -1.97
N ALA A 297 6.37 17.32 -3.08
CA ALA A 297 5.08 16.70 -3.34
C ALA A 297 5.18 15.17 -3.43
N VAL A 298 6.14 14.66 -4.21
CA VAL A 298 6.37 13.22 -4.37
C VAL A 298 6.86 12.60 -3.07
N GLY A 299 7.87 13.19 -2.43
CA GLY A 299 8.44 12.70 -1.18
C GLY A 299 7.40 12.58 -0.07
N LYS A 300 6.54 13.59 0.10
CA LYS A 300 5.46 13.58 1.09
C LYS A 300 4.40 12.51 0.79
N THR A 301 4.04 12.34 -0.47
CA THR A 301 3.07 11.34 -0.93
C THR A 301 3.59 9.92 -0.68
N LEU A 302 4.78 9.59 -1.19
CA LEU A 302 5.35 8.24 -1.08
C LEU A 302 5.75 7.88 0.36
N SER A 303 6.30 8.83 1.11
CA SER A 303 6.63 8.60 2.54
C SER A 303 5.39 8.30 3.36
N THR A 304 4.28 9.00 3.11
CA THR A 304 3.03 8.71 3.82
C THR A 304 2.44 7.37 3.41
N LEU A 305 2.49 7.05 2.11
CA LEU A 305 2.01 5.77 1.59
C LEU A 305 2.76 4.60 2.23
N ILE A 306 4.09 4.67 2.33
CA ILE A 306 4.87 3.59 2.93
C ILE A 306 4.60 3.41 4.40
N ILE A 307 4.45 4.52 5.14
CA ILE A 307 4.16 4.48 6.57
C ILE A 307 2.79 3.84 6.78
N ALA A 308 1.80 4.17 5.95
CA ALA A 308 0.48 3.58 6.01
C ALA A 308 0.53 2.06 5.71
N ILE A 309 1.25 1.64 4.67
CA ILE A 309 1.48 0.22 4.36
C ILE A 309 2.13 -0.51 5.55
N ARG A 310 3.21 0.05 6.11
CA ARG A 310 3.89 -0.55 7.28
C ARG A 310 2.95 -0.74 8.46
N ASN A 311 2.20 0.29 8.81
CA ASN A 311 1.27 0.23 9.94
C ASN A 311 0.16 -0.81 9.72
N THR A 312 -0.36 -0.91 8.50
CA THR A 312 -1.41 -1.89 8.17
C THR A 312 -0.88 -3.32 8.20
N VAL A 313 0.31 -3.57 7.65
CA VAL A 313 0.92 -4.91 7.66
C VAL A 313 1.32 -5.33 9.09
N ASP A 314 1.92 -4.43 9.86
CA ASP A 314 2.23 -4.65 11.29
C ASP A 314 0.96 -5.01 12.08
N SER A 315 -0.13 -4.27 11.89
CA SER A 315 -1.41 -4.57 12.54
C SER A 315 -1.98 -5.93 12.14
N GLY A 316 -1.83 -6.34 10.87
CA GLY A 316 -2.26 -7.65 10.41
C GLY A 316 -1.44 -8.79 11.02
N LEU A 317 -0.11 -8.65 11.06
CA LEU A 317 0.78 -9.62 11.69
C LEU A 317 0.51 -9.75 13.20
N LYS A 318 0.24 -8.63 13.89
CA LYS A 318 -0.20 -8.65 15.30
C LYS A 318 -1.51 -9.40 15.50
N THR A 319 -2.45 -9.27 14.56
CA THR A 319 -3.73 -9.99 14.59
C THR A 319 -3.54 -11.49 14.42
N ILE A 320 -2.63 -11.91 13.53
CA ILE A 320 -2.25 -13.32 13.38
C ILE A 320 -1.63 -13.86 14.67
N ASN A 321 -0.71 -13.10 15.29
CA ASN A 321 -0.10 -13.50 16.56
C ASN A 321 -1.12 -13.62 17.70
N ALA A 322 -2.06 -12.68 17.78
CA ALA A 322 -3.17 -12.75 18.74
C ALA A 322 -4.05 -13.98 18.50
N ALA A 323 -4.33 -14.35 17.25
CA ALA A 323 -5.05 -15.58 16.93
C ALA A 323 -4.28 -16.82 17.40
N LEU A 324 -2.97 -16.88 17.11
CA LEU A 324 -2.09 -17.97 17.55
C LEU A 324 -2.09 -18.15 19.08
N ALA A 325 -2.03 -17.05 19.83
CA ALA A 325 -2.03 -17.07 21.30
C ALA A 325 -3.33 -17.65 21.91
N THR A 326 -4.40 -17.73 21.14
CA THR A 326 -5.69 -18.28 21.59
C THR A 326 -5.91 -19.73 21.19
N VAL A 327 -5.00 -20.32 20.41
CA VAL A 327 -5.11 -21.71 19.94
C VAL A 327 -4.91 -22.67 21.11
N LYS A 328 -5.74 -23.71 21.15
CA LYS A 328 -5.65 -24.81 22.12
C LYS A 328 -5.41 -26.14 21.42
N GLN A 329 -5.08 -27.16 22.20
CA GLN A 329 -4.76 -28.49 21.68
C GLN A 329 -5.95 -29.10 20.93
N GLU A 330 -7.17 -28.88 21.44
CA GLU A 330 -8.43 -29.34 20.82
C GLU A 330 -8.77 -28.63 19.50
N ASP A 331 -8.14 -27.50 19.19
CA ASP A 331 -8.37 -26.76 17.94
C ASP A 331 -7.60 -27.37 16.75
N LYS A 332 -6.77 -28.40 17.00
CA LYS A 332 -6.01 -29.07 15.94
C LYS A 332 -6.96 -29.89 15.07
N THR A 333 -7.07 -29.55 13.80
CA THR A 333 -7.88 -30.31 12.84
C THR A 333 -7.25 -31.70 12.66
N SER A 334 -8.03 -32.76 12.91
CA SER A 334 -7.61 -34.11 12.56
C SER A 334 -7.49 -34.21 11.04
N GLU A 335 -6.28 -34.48 10.53
CA GLU A 335 -6.09 -34.89 9.15
C GLU A 335 -6.98 -36.12 8.92
N ALA A 336 -7.99 -35.99 8.07
CA ALA A 336 -8.72 -37.14 7.58
C ALA A 336 -7.75 -37.99 6.76
N THR A 337 -7.11 -38.96 7.41
CA THR A 337 -6.46 -40.07 6.74
C THR A 337 -7.55 -40.79 5.95
N ASN A 338 -7.65 -40.49 4.66
CA ASN A 338 -8.37 -41.31 3.70
C ASN A 338 -7.61 -42.64 3.57
N THR A 339 -7.77 -43.51 4.56
CA THR A 339 -7.40 -44.91 4.43
C THR A 339 -8.49 -45.56 3.60
N ALA A 340 -8.32 -45.53 2.28
CA ALA A 340 -9.06 -46.41 1.39
C ALA A 340 -8.65 -47.85 1.74
N GLU A 341 -9.46 -48.52 2.56
CA GLU A 341 -9.33 -49.94 2.83
C GLU A 341 -9.48 -50.72 1.52
N SER A 342 -8.33 -51.20 1.02
CA SER A 342 -8.25 -52.28 0.05
C SER A 342 -8.92 -53.52 0.64
N THR A 343 -10.13 -53.82 0.18
CA THR A 343 -10.71 -55.16 0.34
C THR A 343 -10.37 -55.98 -0.89
N ALA A 344 -9.14 -56.53 -0.89
CA ALA A 344 -8.80 -57.66 -1.72
C ALA A 344 -9.59 -58.89 -1.23
N SER A 345 -10.62 -59.28 -1.97
CA SER A 345 -11.30 -60.56 -1.79
C SER A 345 -10.89 -61.50 -2.91
N VAL A 346 -9.83 -62.27 -2.68
CA VAL A 346 -9.54 -63.51 -3.43
C VAL A 346 -10.05 -64.66 -2.57
N LYS A 347 -11.00 -65.44 -3.08
CA LYS A 347 -10.99 -66.90 -2.95
C LYS A 347 -12.01 -67.57 -3.90
N ASN A 348 -11.43 -68.49 -4.67
CA ASN A 348 -11.95 -69.64 -5.40
C ASN A 348 -13.39 -70.07 -5.12
#